data_AF-A0A3M1WRS1-F1
#
_entry.id   AF-A0A3M1WRS1-F1
#
_cell.length_a   1.000
_cell.length_b   1.000
_cell.length_c   1.000
_cell.angle_alpha   90.00
_cell.angle_beta   90.00
_cell.angle_gamma   90.00
#
_symmetry.space_group_name_H-M   'P 1'
#
loop_
_entity.id
_entity.type
_entity.pdbx_description
1 polymer ?
#
loop_
_entity_poly.entity_id
_entity_poly.type
_entity_poly.pdbx_seq_one_letter_code
_entity_poly.pdbx_strand_id
1 'polypeptide(L)'
;MRKVTLRYSKTSEPSAAKARKALREAVQQVSVQESIQALVQQLTQFEAQFGMSTVEFYTKYLAGRMGDRQAVMEWAGAYEEYMYLVQQYGHKIARS
;
A
#
# COMPACT_ATOMS: atom_id res chain seq x y z
N MET A 1 37.03 35.50 38.87
CA MET A 1 36.35 35.26 37.57
C MET A 1 36.16 33.75 37.40
N ARG A 2 34.92 33.24 37.46
CA ARG A 2 34.64 31.79 37.37
C ARG A 2 34.29 31.42 35.93
N LYS A 3 35.09 30.58 35.29
CA LYS A 3 34.80 30.02 33.97
C LYS A 3 33.75 28.91 34.12
N VAL A 4 32.53 29.17 33.67
CA VAL A 4 31.46 28.18 33.58
C VAL A 4 31.69 27.37 32.31
N THR A 5 32.23 26.17 32.45
CA THR A 5 32.42 25.25 31.34
C THR A 5 31.07 24.60 31.02
N LEU A 6 30.38 25.10 30.00
CA LEU A 6 29.20 24.46 29.45
C LEU A 6 29.61 23.14 28.80
N ARG A 7 29.45 22.05 29.55
CA ARG A 7 29.65 20.68 29.07
C ARG A 7 28.41 20.30 28.25
N TYR A 8 28.50 20.42 26.92
CA TYR A 8 27.51 19.88 26.01
C TYR A 8 27.42 18.36 26.21
N SER A 9 26.36 17.89 26.86
CA SER A 9 26.01 16.48 26.90
C SER A 9 25.46 16.08 25.52
N LYS A 10 26.34 15.44 24.74
CA LYS A 10 26.04 14.77 23.49
C LYS A 10 25.12 13.57 23.78
N THR A 11 23.82 13.79 23.95
CA THR A 11 22.86 12.71 24.18
C THR A 11 21.49 13.06 23.62
N SER A 12 21.35 13.08 22.29
CA SER A 12 20.02 12.94 21.64
C SER A 12 20.03 12.63 20.13
N GLU A 13 21.17 12.31 19.50
CA GLU A 13 21.18 11.89 18.09
C GLU A 13 20.42 10.58 17.77
N PRO A 14 20.35 9.56 18.66
CA PRO A 14 19.61 8.33 18.39
C PRO A 14 18.09 8.55 18.31
N SER A 15 17.56 9.49 19.08
CA SER A 15 16.12 9.79 19.18
C SER A 15 15.59 10.42 17.90
N ALA A 16 16.31 11.41 17.35
CA ALA A 16 15.94 12.05 16.10
C ALA A 16 16.05 11.10 14.90
N ALA A 17 17.05 10.20 14.88
CA ALA A 17 17.16 9.19 13.84
C ALA A 17 16.03 8.15 13.89
N LYS A 18 15.66 7.69 15.10
CA LYS A 18 14.53 6.77 15.31
C LYS A 18 13.19 7.43 14.94
N ALA A 19 12.99 8.69 15.30
CA ALA A 19 11.80 9.45 14.94
C ALA A 19 11.68 9.65 13.41
N ARG A 20 12.78 9.99 12.73
CA ARG A 20 12.82 10.08 11.26
C ARG A 20 12.50 8.75 10.58
N LYS A 21 13.02 7.64 11.11
CA LYS A 21 12.73 6.29 10.60
C LYS A 21 11.24 5.94 10.78
N ALA A 22 10.69 6.17 11.97
CA ALA A 22 9.28 5.92 12.26
C ALA A 22 8.34 6.77 11.38
N LEU A 23 8.68 8.05 11.15
CA LEU A 23 7.90 8.92 10.25
C LEU A 23 7.93 8.41 8.82
N ARG A 24 9.10 7.98 8.31
CA ARG A 24 9.20 7.40 6.96
C ARG A 24 8.38 6.13 6.83
N GLU A 25 8.44 5.26 7.82
CA GLU A 25 7.64 4.03 7.85
C GLU A 25 6.14 4.33 7.91
N ALA A 26 5.71 5.31 8.71
CA ALA A 26 4.32 5.76 8.77
C ALA A 26 3.84 6.35 7.44
N VAL A 27 4.64 7.24 6.82
CA VAL A 27 4.31 7.81 5.50
C VAL A 27 4.23 6.73 4.43
N GLN A 28 5.14 5.76 4.43
CA GLN A 28 5.08 4.61 3.51
C GLN A 28 3.82 3.77 3.73
N GLN A 29 3.42 3.53 4.98
CA GLN A 29 2.19 2.80 5.27
C GLN A 29 0.94 3.54 4.81
N VAL A 30 0.85 4.85 5.05
CA VAL A 30 -0.24 5.69 4.56
C VAL A 30 -0.30 5.64 3.03
N SER A 31 0.84 5.77 2.35
CA SER A 31 0.86 5.67 0.88
C SER A 31 0.40 4.31 0.35
N VAL A 32 0.72 3.22 1.06
CA VAL A 32 0.25 1.88 0.67
C VAL A 32 -1.26 1.74 0.88
N GLN A 33 -1.80 2.27 1.97
CA GLN A 33 -3.25 2.26 2.21
C GLN A 33 -4.00 3.05 1.13
N GLU A 34 -3.50 4.23 0.76
CA GLU A 34 -4.07 5.03 -0.33
C GLU A 34 -4.00 4.28 -1.67
N SER A 35 -2.87 3.63 -1.99
CA SER A 35 -2.74 2.80 -3.19
C SER A 35 -3.73 1.63 -3.21
N ILE A 36 -3.87 0.90 -2.09
CA ILE A 36 -4.86 -0.19 -1.98
C ILE A 36 -6.27 0.35 -2.18
N GLN A 37 -6.61 1.50 -1.59
CA GLN A 37 -7.93 2.11 -1.75
C GLN A 37 -8.20 2.50 -3.21
N ALA A 38 -7.21 3.09 -3.90
CA ALA A 38 -7.33 3.42 -5.32
C ALA A 38 -7.56 2.18 -6.19
N LEU A 39 -6.82 1.08 -5.92
CA LEU A 39 -7.00 -0.19 -6.63
C LEU A 39 -8.38 -0.80 -6.37
N VAL A 40 -8.89 -0.76 -5.13
CA VAL A 40 -10.25 -1.22 -4.83
C VAL A 40 -11.28 -0.41 -5.61
N GLN A 41 -11.14 0.92 -5.66
CA GLN A 41 -12.04 1.77 -6.45
C GLN A 41 -11.99 1.42 -7.95
N GLN A 42 -10.79 1.19 -8.49
CA GLN A 42 -10.60 0.79 -9.88
C GLN A 42 -11.25 -0.58 -10.16
N LEU A 43 -11.09 -1.56 -9.27
CA LEU A 43 -11.74 -2.85 -9.38
C LEU A 43 -13.27 -2.72 -9.33
N THR A 44 -13.83 -1.91 -8.43
CA THR A 44 -15.28 -1.64 -8.37
C THR A 44 -15.81 -0.95 -9.64
N GLN A 45 -15.02 -0.10 -10.28
CA GLN A 45 -15.40 0.48 -11.58
C GLN A 45 -15.51 -0.59 -12.66
N PHE A 46 -14.58 -1.56 -12.68
CA PHE A 46 -14.69 -2.71 -13.58
C PHE A 46 -15.90 -3.58 -13.24
N GLU A 47 -16.23 -3.79 -11.96
CA GLU A 47 -17.44 -4.51 -11.59
C GLU A 47 -18.70 -3.86 -12.17
N ALA A 48 -18.79 -2.54 -12.06
CA ALA A 48 -19.90 -1.77 -12.62
C ALA A 48 -19.90 -1.81 -14.16
N GLN A 49 -18.73 -1.70 -14.80
CA GLN A 49 -18.59 -1.69 -16.26
C GLN A 49 -18.95 -3.05 -16.88
N PHE A 50 -18.57 -4.15 -16.25
CA PHE A 50 -18.79 -5.50 -16.75
C PHE A 50 -20.05 -6.16 -16.19
N GLY A 51 -20.70 -5.55 -15.19
CA GLY A 51 -21.90 -6.05 -14.55
C GLY A 51 -21.69 -7.36 -13.79
N MET A 52 -20.48 -7.58 -13.27
CA MET A 52 -20.11 -8.80 -12.55
C MET A 52 -19.12 -8.48 -11.45
N SER A 53 -19.19 -9.20 -10.34
CA SER A 53 -18.29 -9.02 -9.20
C SER A 53 -16.84 -9.37 -9.56
N THR A 54 -15.86 -8.82 -8.83
CA THR A 54 -14.43 -9.12 -9.01
C THR A 54 -14.17 -10.62 -8.85
N VAL A 55 -14.92 -11.32 -8.00
CA VAL A 55 -14.83 -12.77 -7.82
C VAL A 55 -15.28 -13.53 -9.07
N GLU A 56 -16.40 -13.12 -9.67
CA GLU A 56 -16.89 -13.71 -10.92
C GLU A 56 -15.96 -13.39 -12.09
N PHE A 57 -15.45 -12.16 -12.14
CA PHE A 57 -14.47 -11.71 -13.12
C PHE A 57 -13.21 -12.57 -13.04
N TYR A 58 -12.67 -12.75 -11.83
CA TYR A 58 -11.50 -13.60 -11.58
C TYR A 58 -11.74 -15.05 -11.98
N THR A 59 -12.90 -15.59 -11.64
CA THR A 59 -13.27 -16.96 -12.02
C THR A 59 -13.31 -17.14 -13.55
N LYS A 60 -13.89 -16.18 -14.28
CA LYS A 60 -13.92 -16.19 -15.75
C LYS A 60 -12.56 -15.94 -16.37
N TYR A 61 -11.74 -15.09 -15.75
CA TYR A 61 -10.35 -14.83 -16.16
C TYR A 61 -9.51 -16.09 -16.07
N LEU A 62 -9.54 -16.81 -14.94
CA LEU A 62 -8.85 -18.10 -14.77
C LEU A 62 -9.34 -19.16 -15.75
N ALA A 63 -10.63 -19.15 -16.10
CA ALA A 63 -11.20 -20.07 -17.08
C ALA A 63 -10.83 -19.71 -18.54
N GLY A 64 -10.09 -18.63 -18.78
CA GLY A 64 -9.73 -18.16 -20.12
C GLY A 64 -10.92 -17.62 -20.93
N ARG A 65 -12.04 -17.26 -20.26
CA ARG A 65 -13.30 -16.90 -20.92
C ARG A 65 -13.50 -15.40 -21.13
N MET A 66 -12.52 -14.58 -20.75
CA MET A 66 -12.60 -13.12 -20.82
C MET A 66 -12.17 -12.54 -22.17
N GLY A 67 -11.37 -13.31 -22.93
CA GLY A 67 -10.76 -12.87 -24.19
C GLY A 67 -9.72 -11.77 -23.99
N ASP A 68 -9.22 -11.22 -25.10
CA ASP A 68 -8.06 -10.32 -25.11
C ASP A 68 -8.43 -8.84 -25.12
N ARG A 69 -9.56 -8.47 -24.49
CA ARG A 69 -9.98 -7.06 -24.43
C ARG A 69 -8.99 -6.29 -23.55
N GLN A 70 -8.63 -5.08 -23.98
CA GLN A 70 -7.75 -4.20 -23.21
C GLN A 70 -8.22 -4.03 -21.76
N ALA A 71 -9.52 -3.81 -21.54
CA ALA A 71 -10.11 -3.68 -20.20
C ALA A 71 -9.95 -4.93 -19.31
N VAL A 72 -9.82 -6.13 -19.89
CA VAL A 72 -9.55 -7.37 -19.15
C VAL A 72 -8.10 -7.40 -18.67
N MET A 73 -7.16 -6.96 -19.52
CA MET A 73 -5.74 -6.87 -19.15
C MET A 73 -5.50 -5.77 -18.10
N GLU A 74 -6.17 -4.63 -18.23
CA GLU A 74 -6.12 -3.55 -17.24
C GLU A 74 -6.69 -3.98 -15.88
N TRP A 75 -7.80 -4.72 -15.88
CA TRP A 75 -8.35 -5.32 -14.66
C TRP A 75 -7.39 -6.33 -14.05
N ALA A 76 -6.78 -7.21 -14.87
CA ALA A 76 -5.86 -8.24 -14.38
C ALA A 76 -4.64 -7.61 -13.69
N GLY A 77 -4.07 -6.56 -14.30
CA GLY A 77 -2.97 -5.81 -13.70
C GLY A 77 -3.36 -5.16 -12.37
N ALA A 78 -4.53 -4.52 -12.30
CA ALA A 78 -5.02 -3.90 -11.06
C ALA A 78 -5.27 -4.94 -9.96
N TYR A 79 -5.82 -6.11 -10.32
CA TYR A 79 -6.07 -7.20 -9.39
C TYR A 79 -4.76 -7.83 -8.87
N GLU A 80 -3.78 -8.05 -9.75
CA GLU A 80 -2.45 -8.56 -9.36
C GLU A 80 -1.72 -7.58 -8.43
N GLU A 81 -1.75 -6.29 -8.74
CA GLU A 81 -1.16 -5.26 -7.88
C GLU A 81 -1.86 -5.21 -6.50
N TYR A 82 -3.19 -5.28 -6.48
CA TYR A 82 -3.96 -5.34 -5.24
C TYR A 82 -3.58 -6.57 -4.40
N MET A 83 -3.51 -7.75 -5.01
CA MET A 83 -3.09 -8.99 -4.35
C MET A 83 -1.67 -8.88 -3.80
N TYR A 84 -0.74 -8.31 -4.57
CA TYR A 84 0.63 -8.09 -4.13
C TYR A 84 0.70 -7.17 -2.90
N LEU A 85 -0.01 -6.03 -2.93
CA LEU A 85 -0.01 -5.09 -1.80
C LEU A 85 -0.67 -5.69 -0.56
N VAL A 86 -1.80 -6.39 -0.72
CA VAL A 86 -2.48 -7.06 0.40
C VAL A 86 -1.62 -8.20 0.95
N GLN A 87 -0.90 -8.95 0.12
CA GLN A 87 0.00 -9.99 0.58
C GLN A 87 1.22 -9.42 1.29
N GLN A 88 1.83 -8.34 0.80
CA GLN A 88 3.03 -7.75 1.41
C GLN A 88 2.76 -6.94 2.67
N TYR A 89 1.60 -6.27 2.73
CA TYR A 89 1.28 -5.31 3.79
C TYR A 89 0.07 -5.71 4.65
N GLY A 90 -0.73 -6.70 4.25
CA GLY A 90 -1.91 -7.14 5.00
C GLY A 90 -1.59 -7.57 6.43
N HIS A 91 -0.39 -8.13 6.67
CA HIS A 91 0.05 -8.51 8.02
C HIS A 91 0.39 -7.31 8.90
N LYS A 92 0.75 -6.17 8.30
CA LYS A 92 1.08 -4.91 8.98
C LYS A 92 -0.16 -4.05 9.21
N ILE A 93 -1.11 -4.08 8.27
CA ILE A 93 -2.36 -3.32 8.36
C ILE A 93 -3.29 -3.90 9.44
N ALA A 94 -3.33 -5.23 9.61
CA ALA A 94 -4.21 -5.89 10.59
C ALA A 94 -3.74 -5.80 12.06
N ARG A 95 -2.56 -5.24 12.33
CA ARG A 95 -1.96 -5.14 13.68
C ARG A 95 -1.74 -3.70 14.17
N SER A 96 -2.23 -2.73 13.41
CA SER A 96 -2.23 -1.30 13.74
C SER A 96 -3.45 -0.89 14.55
#